data_AF-A0A9Q3E0T5-F1
#
_entry.id   AF-A0A9Q3E0T5-F1
#
_cell.length_a   1.000
_cell.length_b   1.000
_cell.length_c   1.000
_cell.angle_alpha   90.00
_cell.angle_beta   90.00
_cell.angle_gamma   90.00
#
_symmetry.space_group_name_H-M   'P 1'
#
loop_
_entity.id
_entity.type
_entity.pdbx_description
1 polymer ?
#
loop_
_entity_poly.entity_id
_entity_poly.type
_entity_poly.pdbx_seq_one_letter_code
_entity_poly.pdbx_strand_id
1 'polypeptide(L)'
;MRYCDRRTAHQLRSPHNPGDLVLVYKKAVEANWGLLFKNKWNEPYRLIRQINNVPYEIEELDGTESARRFSASQVKRLYPRGKLIDTKEDTEEDELKNGEEVIEETMESDEE
;
A
#
# COMPACT_ATOMS: atom_id res chain seq x y z
N MET A 1 -4.76 27.62 -9.96
CA MET A 1 -3.46 26.99 -9.63
C MET A 1 -3.62 26.24 -8.32
N ARG A 2 -3.44 24.92 -8.31
CA ARG A 2 -3.53 24.12 -7.08
C ARG A 2 -2.14 24.03 -6.45
N TYR A 3 -1.99 24.61 -5.27
CA TYR A 3 -0.79 24.52 -4.45
C TYR A 3 -0.74 23.11 -3.83
N CYS A 4 -0.30 22.13 -4.61
CA CYS A 4 0.19 20.87 -4.05
C CYS A 4 1.58 21.19 -3.51
N ASP A 5 1.67 21.35 -2.19
CA ASP A 5 2.88 21.79 -1.49
C ASP A 5 4.03 20.81 -1.80
N ARG A 6 5.17 21.31 -2.28
CA ARG A 6 6.36 20.47 -2.56
C ARG A 6 6.78 19.67 -1.31
N ARG A 7 6.43 20.18 -0.13
CA ARG A 7 6.69 19.54 1.17
C ARG A 7 5.98 18.21 1.33
N THR A 8 4.79 18.01 0.75
CA THR A 8 4.02 16.76 0.83
C THR A 8 4.13 15.91 -0.43
N ALA A 9 5.01 16.27 -1.37
CA ALA A 9 5.26 15.47 -2.57
C ALA A 9 5.74 14.05 -2.22
N HIS A 10 6.51 13.88 -1.15
CA HIS A 10 6.95 12.56 -0.66
C HIS A 10 5.79 11.67 -0.16
N GLN A 11 4.61 12.24 0.12
CA GLN A 11 3.43 11.49 0.57
C GLN A 11 2.52 11.09 -0.59
N LEU A 12 2.84 11.51 -1.82
CA LEU A 12 2.11 11.08 -3.00
C LEU A 12 2.35 9.59 -3.19
N ARG A 13 1.26 8.81 -3.15
CA ARG A 13 1.32 7.39 -3.52
C ARG A 13 1.60 7.27 -5.01
N SER A 14 2.53 6.39 -5.36
CA SER A 14 2.70 5.97 -6.75
C SER A 14 1.40 5.33 -7.25
N PRO A 15 0.96 5.65 -8.48
CA PRO A 15 -0.15 4.94 -9.11
C PRO A 15 0.24 3.47 -9.33
N HIS A 16 -0.75 2.58 -9.35
CA HIS A 16 -0.51 1.15 -9.59
C HIS A 16 -0.53 0.86 -11.09
N ASN A 17 0.28 -0.10 -11.53
CA ASN A 17 0.32 -0.50 -12.93
C ASN A 17 -0.86 -1.43 -13.26
N PRO A 18 -1.41 -1.37 -14.48
CA PRO A 18 -2.39 -2.35 -14.93
C PRO A 18 -1.74 -3.74 -14.96
N GLY A 19 -2.42 -4.74 -14.39
CA GLY A 19 -1.95 -6.11 -14.21
C GLY A 19 -1.39 -6.41 -12.81
N ASP A 20 -1.14 -5.39 -11.98
CA ASP A 20 -0.68 -5.61 -10.60
C ASP A 20 -1.71 -6.37 -9.76
N LEU A 21 -1.21 -7.21 -8.85
CA LEU A 21 -2.03 -7.84 -7.84
C LEU A 21 -2.33 -6.87 -6.70
N VAL A 22 -3.60 -6.76 -6.32
CA VAL A 22 -4.06 -5.83 -5.31
C VAL A 22 -5.06 -6.48 -4.35
N LEU A 23 -5.05 -6.00 -3.12
CA LEU A 23 -6.01 -6.32 -2.07
C LEU A 23 -7.06 -5.20 -2.00
N VAL A 24 -8.31 -5.59 -1.86
CA VAL A 24 -9.45 -4.66 -1.81
C VAL A 24 -10.02 -4.58 -0.40
N TYR A 25 -10.26 -3.36 0.08
CA TYR A 25 -10.80 -3.11 1.40
C TYR A 25 -12.33 -3.29 1.48
N LYS A 26 -12.81 -4.06 2.47
CA LYS A 26 -14.24 -4.22 2.76
C LYS A 26 -14.78 -2.99 3.50
N LYS A 27 -15.21 -1.95 2.79
CA LYS A 27 -15.77 -0.75 3.46
C LYS A 27 -17.03 -1.01 4.29
N ALA A 28 -17.92 -1.90 3.83
CA ALA A 28 -19.18 -2.21 4.54
C ALA A 28 -18.96 -2.87 5.92
N VAL A 29 -17.76 -3.39 6.15
CA VAL A 29 -17.40 -4.14 7.35
C VAL A 29 -17.04 -3.22 8.53
N GLU A 30 -16.54 -2.02 8.28
CA GLU A 30 -16.18 -1.07 9.35
C GLU A 30 -17.35 -0.67 10.24
N ALA A 31 -18.57 -0.66 9.70
CA ALA A 31 -19.77 -0.27 10.43
C ALA A 31 -20.21 -1.32 11.46
N ASN A 32 -19.70 -2.55 11.37
CA ASN A 32 -20.09 -3.66 12.23
C ASN A 32 -18.99 -3.96 13.26
N TRP A 33 -19.23 -3.55 14.50
CA TRP A 33 -18.27 -3.56 15.61
C TRP A 33 -18.14 -4.95 16.25
N GLY A 34 -17.73 -5.96 15.49
CA GLY A 34 -17.63 -7.34 15.96
C GLY A 34 -16.32 -8.03 15.58
N LEU A 35 -15.89 -8.98 16.41
CA LEU A 35 -14.70 -9.83 16.22
C LEU A 35 -14.73 -10.67 14.93
N LEU A 36 -15.89 -10.76 14.28
CA LEU A 36 -16.13 -11.46 13.02
C LEU A 36 -15.42 -10.81 11.83
N PHE A 37 -14.90 -9.59 12.00
CA PHE A 37 -14.31 -8.79 10.94
C PHE A 37 -12.80 -8.56 11.09
N LYS A 38 -12.10 -9.52 11.69
CA LYS A 38 -10.62 -9.50 11.76
C LYS A 38 -9.98 -9.31 10.38
N ASN A 39 -10.58 -9.87 9.34
CA ASN A 39 -10.10 -9.69 7.97
C ASN A 39 -10.82 -8.55 7.23
N LYS A 40 -10.16 -7.40 7.17
CA LYS A 40 -10.65 -6.20 6.48
C LYS A 40 -10.32 -6.18 4.99
N TRP A 41 -9.31 -6.93 4.57
CA TRP A 41 -8.82 -6.98 3.19
C TRP A 41 -9.31 -8.24 2.51
N ASN A 42 -9.81 -8.11 1.29
CA ASN A 42 -10.18 -9.26 0.47
C ASN A 42 -8.94 -9.97 -0.08
N GLU A 43 -9.20 -11.13 -0.67
CA GLU A 43 -8.28 -11.91 -1.47
C GLU A 43 -7.70 -11.11 -2.66
N PRO A 44 -6.60 -11.58 -3.27
CA PRO A 44 -5.99 -10.97 -4.44
C PRO A 44 -6.96 -10.73 -5.60
N TYR A 45 -6.87 -9.53 -6.17
CA TYR A 45 -7.48 -9.15 -7.44
C TYR A 45 -6.41 -8.66 -8.41
N ARG A 46 -6.76 -8.58 -9.70
CA ARG A 46 -5.93 -8.00 -10.75
C ARG A 46 -6.42 -6.61 -11.11
N LEU A 47 -5.52 -5.65 -11.20
CA LEU A 47 -5.87 -4.27 -11.54
C LEU A 47 -6.01 -4.13 -13.07
N ILE A 48 -7.15 -3.64 -13.57
CA ILE A 48 -7.38 -3.48 -15.01
C ILE A 48 -6.78 -2.15 -15.47
N ARG A 49 -7.24 -1.05 -14.87
CA ARG A 49 -6.81 0.32 -15.20
C ARG A 49 -7.22 1.33 -14.15
N GLN A 50 -6.58 2.49 -14.19
CA GLN A 50 -6.97 3.67 -13.44
C GLN A 50 -7.81 4.60 -14.32
N ILE A 51 -8.95 5.08 -13.80
CA ILE A 51 -9.80 6.06 -14.47
C ILE A 51 -9.48 7.43 -13.90
N ASN A 52 -9.17 8.41 -14.76
CA ASN A 52 -9.01 9.82 -14.39
C ASN A 52 -8.11 10.03 -13.13
N ASN A 53 -7.07 9.21 -12.97
CA ASN A 53 -6.10 9.24 -11.86
C ASN A 53 -6.66 9.00 -10.44
N VAL A 54 -7.91 8.56 -10.27
CA VAL A 54 -8.49 8.43 -8.92
C VAL A 54 -9.05 7.03 -8.64
N PRO A 55 -10.17 6.60 -9.26
CA PRO A 55 -10.65 5.24 -9.06
C PRO A 55 -9.97 4.21 -9.96
N TYR A 56 -9.93 2.97 -9.48
CA TYR A 56 -9.44 1.80 -10.19
C TYR A 56 -10.60 0.88 -10.59
N GLU A 57 -10.49 0.31 -11.78
CA GLU A 57 -11.24 -0.86 -12.23
C GLU A 57 -10.39 -2.10 -11.97
N ILE A 58 -11.00 -3.12 -11.39
CA ILE A 58 -10.33 -4.30 -10.87
C ILE A 58 -11.10 -5.54 -11.34
N GLU A 59 -10.36 -6.61 -11.61
CA GLU A 59 -10.82 -7.91 -12.06
C GLU A 59 -10.51 -8.96 -10.99
N GLU A 60 -11.39 -9.95 -10.86
CA GLU A 60 -11.08 -11.16 -10.09
C GLU A 60 -10.03 -12.01 -10.82
N LEU A 61 -9.39 -12.94 -10.11
CA LEU A 61 -8.39 -13.84 -10.70
C LEU A 61 -8.98 -14.71 -11.84
N ASP A 62 -10.28 -14.94 -11.82
CA ASP A 62 -11.02 -15.73 -12.80
C ASP A 62 -11.35 -14.95 -14.09
N GLY A 63 -10.97 -13.67 -14.17
CA GLY A 63 -11.28 -12.82 -15.31
C GLY A 63 -12.62 -12.09 -15.22
N THR A 64 -13.28 -12.12 -14.06
CA THR A 64 -14.54 -11.42 -13.84
C THR A 64 -14.27 -9.96 -13.51
N GLU A 65 -14.70 -9.05 -14.38
CA GLU A 65 -14.62 -7.61 -14.11
C GLU A 65 -15.51 -7.24 -12.91
N SER A 66 -14.97 -6.50 -11.96
CA SER A 66 -15.78 -6.01 -10.84
C SER A 66 -16.70 -4.89 -11.33
N ALA A 67 -18.01 -5.06 -11.13
CA ALA A 67 -19.01 -4.04 -11.49
C ALA A 67 -18.82 -2.71 -10.74
N ARG A 68 -18.02 -2.70 -9.67
CA ARG A 68 -17.78 -1.54 -8.81
C ARG A 68 -16.39 -0.96 -9.06
N ARG A 69 -16.32 0.37 -9.09
CA ARG A 69 -15.08 1.14 -9.04
C ARG A 69 -14.60 1.32 -7.61
N PHE A 70 -13.30 1.13 -7.38
CA PHE A 70 -12.68 1.27 -6.07
C PHE A 70 -11.85 2.53 -5.99
N SER A 71 -11.87 3.22 -4.85
CA SER A 71 -10.99 4.38 -4.64
C SER A 71 -9.57 3.93 -4.33
N ALA A 72 -8.58 4.77 -4.62
CA ALA A 72 -7.17 4.49 -4.28
C ALA A 72 -6.92 4.22 -2.78
N SER A 73 -7.82 4.69 -1.90
CA SER A 73 -7.74 4.39 -0.46
C SER A 73 -8.16 2.96 -0.11
N GLN A 74 -8.99 2.33 -0.94
CA GLN A 74 -9.51 0.98 -0.74
C GLN A 74 -8.63 -0.09 -1.38
N VAL A 75 -7.63 0.31 -2.16
CA VAL A 75 -6.75 -0.59 -2.91
C VAL A 75 -5.37 -0.58 -2.26
N LYS A 76 -4.80 -1.77 -2.07
CA LYS A 76 -3.44 -1.95 -1.55
C LYS A 76 -2.69 -2.95 -2.42
N ARG A 77 -1.46 -2.62 -2.84
CA ARG A 77 -0.60 -3.56 -3.56
C ARG A 77 -0.34 -4.83 -2.76
N LEU A 78 -0.51 -5.97 -3.41
CA LEU A 78 -0.14 -7.27 -2.85
C LEU A 78 1.30 -7.58 -3.21
N TYR A 79 2.13 -7.81 -2.20
CA TYR A 79 3.50 -8.31 -2.38
C TYR A 79 3.50 -9.81 -2.05
N PRO A 80 3.59 -10.70 -3.05
CA PRO A 80 3.62 -12.14 -2.82
C PRO A 80 4.86 -12.51 -1.99
N ARG A 81 4.67 -13.32 -0.95
CA ARG A 81 5.76 -13.84 -0.11
C ARG A 81 6.10 -15.25 -0.55
N GLY A 82 6.98 -15.39 -1.56
CA GLY A 82 7.39 -16.68 -2.14
C GLY A 82 8.17 -16.51 -3.44
N LYS A 83 8.81 -17.58 -3.95
CA LYS A 83 9.61 -17.59 -5.20
C LYS A 83 8.90 -16.80 -6.30
N LEU A 84 9.61 -15.86 -6.91
CA LEU A 84 9.16 -15.13 -8.09
C LEU A 84 8.62 -16.12 -9.12
N ILE A 85 7.34 -15.98 -9.45
CA ILE A 85 6.87 -16.35 -10.78
C ILE A 85 7.24 -15.14 -11.62
N ASP A 86 8.34 -15.22 -12.35
CA ASP A 86 8.89 -14.11 -13.16
C ASP A 86 7.82 -13.55 -14.09
N THR A 87 7.12 -12.51 -13.63
CA THR A 87 6.19 -11.73 -14.42
C THR A 87 6.56 -10.28 -14.22
N LYS A 88 7.71 -9.94 -14.80
CA LYS A 88 8.30 -8.60 -15.03
C LYS A 88 8.74 -7.84 -13.77
N GLU A 89 10.02 -7.53 -13.81
CA GLU A 89 10.79 -6.72 -12.89
C GLU A 89 10.23 -5.30 -12.80
N ASP A 90 10.02 -4.82 -11.56
CA ASP A 90 10.20 -3.42 -11.22
C ASP A 90 10.93 -3.39 -9.88
N THR A 91 12.22 -3.11 -9.96
CA THR A 91 13.15 -2.85 -8.87
C THR A 91 12.75 -1.57 -8.15
N GLU A 92 12.31 -1.67 -6.90
CA GLU A 92 12.43 -0.58 -5.94
C GLU A 92 12.88 -1.17 -4.60
N GLU A 93 14.16 -0.96 -4.32
CA GLU A 93 14.83 -1.23 -3.05
C GLU A 93 14.26 -0.27 -2.00
N ASP A 94 13.66 -0.80 -0.94
CA ASP A 94 13.47 -0.04 0.30
C ASP A 94 14.14 -0.82 1.43
N GLU A 95 15.34 -0.35 1.79
CA GLU A 95 16.14 -0.84 2.90
C GLU A 95 15.38 -0.66 4.23
N LEU A 96 15.02 -1.78 4.85
CA LEU A 96 14.62 -1.84 6.25
C LEU A 96 15.86 -1.57 7.12
N LYS A 97 15.99 -0.36 7.67
CA LYS A 97 16.79 -0.13 8.89
C LYS A 97 15.86 0.12 10.07
N ASN A 98 15.62 -0.95 10.82
CA ASN A 98 15.17 -0.89 12.21
C ASN A 98 16.37 -1.22 13.12
N GLY A 99 16.42 -0.56 14.27
CA GLY A 99 17.34 -0.83 15.39
C GLY A 99 18.38 0.29 15.52
N GLU A 100 18.66 0.84 16.69
CA GLU A 100 18.22 0.57 18.05
C GLU A 100 18.76 1.75 18.87
N GLU A 101 17.93 2.28 19.78
CA GLU A 101 18.31 3.35 20.70
C GLU A 101 19.31 2.78 21.71
N VAL A 102 20.57 3.24 21.68
CA VAL A 102 21.53 2.96 22.75
C VAL A 102 21.83 4.28 23.47
N ILE A 103 21.34 4.33 24.69
CA ILE A 103 21.57 5.37 25.69
C ILE A 103 23.00 5.17 26.20
N GLU A 104 23.86 6.18 26.14
CA GLU A 104 25.13 6.17 26.87
C GLU A 104 25.29 7.49 27.60
N GLU A 105 24.88 7.49 28.88
CA GLU A 105 25.33 8.45 29.87
C GLU A 105 26.82 8.21 30.14
N THR A 106 27.65 9.24 29.98
CA THR A 106 28.92 9.34 30.72
C THR A 106 29.12 10.75 31.27
N MET A 107 29.40 10.77 32.57
CA MET A 107 29.59 11.93 33.43
C MET A 107 31.00 12.53 33.28
N GLU A 108 31.07 13.86 33.44
CA GLU A 108 32.05 14.63 34.23
C GLU A 108 33.56 14.54 33.92
N SER A 109 34.17 15.67 33.52
CA SER A 109 35.41 16.22 34.13
C SER A 109 35.78 17.62 33.59
N ASP A 110 36.40 18.40 34.46
CA ASP A 110 36.79 19.82 34.46
C ASP A 110 37.80 20.34 33.41
N GLU A 111 38.03 21.68 33.47
CA GLU A 111 39.08 22.57 32.90
C GLU A 111 38.63 23.39 31.67
N GLU A 112 38.76 24.73 31.59
CA GLU A 112 39.69 25.72 32.21
C GLU A 112 38.98 26.97 32.78
#